data_AF-A0A0F9WXQ5-F1
#
_entry.id   AF-A0A0F9WXQ5-F1
#
_cell.length_a   1.000
_cell.length_b   1.000
_cell.length_c   1.000
_cell.angle_alpha   90.00
_cell.angle_beta   90.00
_cell.angle_gamma   90.00
#
_symmetry.space_group_name_H-M   'P 1'
#
loop_
_entity.id
_entity.type
_entity.pdbx_description
1 polymer ?
#
loop_
_entity_poly.entity_id
_entity_poly.type
_entity_poly.pdbx_seq_one_letter_code
_entity_poly.pdbx_strand_id
1 'polypeptide(L)'
;MITHDEAKSKFKKCRNKERGYKLANNTRIQERGHAFAVRLHKTDVVMIRPDGTYRLNTGGWRTVTTKNRMNMVLPDSCCVSQINGLWFVGPENTPYSDRMLIGSDGKAIGAKHLGDLPKIKRIVDRRISQFIKLLTKFCQGRDMGTWDSYGKRTVPHNSNKTHLRKLWITARQTVSIDIDDGFRLVHLATLARGHCNPKFVWDNMIQIACSNDRESHFIVDNLRSFMRTRKPFIAEMISKKELELC
;
A
#
# COMPACT_ATOMS: atom_id res chain seq x y z
N MET A 1 16.90 5.80 19.39
CA MET A 1 16.98 4.37 18.98
C MET A 1 16.53 3.40 20.10
N ILE A 2 16.07 2.18 19.78
CA ILE A 2 15.99 1.05 20.73
C ILE A 2 16.99 -0.04 20.32
N THR A 3 17.93 -0.40 21.19
CA THR A 3 18.88 -1.50 20.95
C THR A 3 18.29 -2.87 21.32
N HIS A 4 18.98 -3.95 20.94
CA HIS A 4 18.58 -5.31 21.34
C HIS A 4 18.56 -5.46 22.87
N ASP A 5 19.60 -4.99 23.56
CA ASP A 5 19.69 -5.05 25.02
C ASP A 5 18.63 -4.21 25.73
N GLU A 6 18.32 -3.03 25.19
CA GLU A 6 17.22 -2.20 25.69
C GLU A 6 15.86 -2.87 25.48
N ALA A 7 15.63 -3.48 24.31
CA ALA A 7 14.42 -4.25 24.04
C ALA A 7 14.29 -5.44 25.00
N LYS A 8 15.38 -6.16 25.24
CA LYS A 8 15.48 -7.26 26.21
C LYS A 8 15.18 -6.79 27.63
N SER A 9 15.76 -5.66 28.05
CA SER A 9 15.53 -5.05 29.37
C SER A 9 14.07 -4.61 29.54
N LYS A 10 13.49 -3.95 28.54
CA LYS A 10 12.07 -3.58 28.52
C LYS A 10 11.17 -4.81 28.57
N PHE A 11 11.48 -5.85 27.79
CA PHE A 11 10.70 -7.09 27.76
C PHE A 11 10.74 -7.83 29.11
N LYS A 12 11.89 -7.89 29.78
CA LYS A 12 12.01 -8.46 31.14
C LYS A 12 11.09 -7.80 32.16
N LYS A 13 10.83 -6.49 32.03
CA LYS A 13 9.91 -5.73 32.90
C LYS A 13 8.43 -6.03 32.61
N CYS A 14 8.11 -6.80 31.57
CA CYS A 14 6.73 -7.08 31.20
C CYS A 14 6.08 -8.10 32.16
N ARG A 15 4.89 -7.75 32.66
CA ARG A 15 4.08 -8.64 33.52
C ARG A 15 3.54 -9.87 32.78
N ASN A 16 3.15 -9.72 31.51
CA ASN A 16 2.60 -10.80 30.69
C ASN A 16 3.43 -10.93 29.41
N LYS A 17 4.29 -11.96 29.37
CA LYS A 17 5.24 -12.20 28.27
C LYS A 17 4.56 -12.48 26.94
N GLU A 18 3.41 -13.17 26.94
CA GLU A 18 2.65 -13.51 25.73
C GLU A 18 2.11 -12.26 25.02
N ARG A 19 1.59 -11.30 25.80
CA ARG A 19 1.15 -10.01 25.27
C ARG A 19 2.33 -9.14 24.87
N GLY A 20 3.41 -9.16 25.65
CA GLY A 20 4.62 -8.38 25.43
C GLY A 20 4.54 -6.95 26.00
N TYR A 21 5.70 -6.29 26.03
CA TYR A 21 5.88 -4.98 26.67
C TYR A 21 5.22 -3.87 25.84
N LYS A 22 4.32 -3.09 26.44
CA LYS A 22 3.63 -1.99 25.75
C LYS A 22 4.60 -0.84 25.49
N LEU A 23 4.85 -0.53 24.22
CA LEU A 23 5.70 0.58 23.81
C LEU A 23 4.88 1.83 23.45
N ALA A 24 3.74 1.64 22.79
CA ALA A 24 2.80 2.71 22.45
C ALA A 24 1.39 2.14 22.24
N ASN A 25 0.43 2.96 21.79
CA ASN A 25 -0.90 2.46 21.43
C ASN A 25 -0.78 1.42 20.30
N ASN A 26 -1.40 0.26 20.49
CA ASN A 26 -1.35 -0.92 19.62
C ASN A 26 0.07 -1.39 19.24
N THR A 27 1.10 -0.96 19.98
CA THR A 27 2.50 -1.24 19.66
C THR A 27 3.18 -1.89 20.85
N ARG A 28 3.75 -3.09 20.66
CA ARG A 28 4.37 -3.87 21.74
C ARG A 28 5.71 -4.45 21.31
N ILE A 29 6.63 -4.62 22.26
CA ILE A 29 7.84 -5.41 22.09
C ILE A 29 7.50 -6.87 22.40
N GLN A 30 7.82 -7.78 21.49
CA GLN A 30 7.62 -9.22 21.64
C GLN A 30 8.92 -9.96 21.34
N GLU A 31 9.19 -11.02 22.08
CA GLU A 31 10.32 -11.92 21.82
C GLU A 31 10.03 -12.82 20.59
N ARG A 32 11.07 -13.06 19.79
CA ARG A 32 11.05 -13.87 18.55
C ARG A 32 12.36 -14.66 18.46
N GLY A 33 12.47 -15.74 19.22
CA GLY A 33 13.72 -16.48 19.34
C GLY A 33 14.81 -15.58 19.90
N HIS A 34 15.91 -15.39 19.17
CA HIS A 34 17.02 -14.54 19.60
C HIS A 34 16.83 -13.04 19.31
N ALA A 35 15.72 -12.64 18.69
CA ALA A 35 15.44 -11.25 18.32
C ALA A 35 14.22 -10.70 19.07
N PHE A 36 14.07 -9.38 19.01
CA PHE A 36 12.88 -8.68 19.53
C PHE A 36 12.13 -7.99 18.41
N ALA A 37 10.83 -8.26 18.30
CA ALA A 37 9.93 -7.61 17.37
C ALA A 37 9.22 -6.42 18.03
N VAL A 38 9.26 -5.27 17.37
CA VAL A 38 8.31 -4.18 17.60
C VAL A 38 7.08 -4.48 16.77
N ARG A 39 6.00 -4.92 17.42
CA ARG A 39 4.76 -5.34 16.79
C ARG A 39 3.70 -4.25 16.85
N LEU A 40 3.21 -3.83 15.69
CA LEU A 40 2.04 -2.96 15.54
C LEU A 40 0.83 -3.81 15.12
N HIS A 41 -0.20 -3.87 15.96
CA HIS A 41 -1.31 -4.81 15.81
C HIS A 41 -0.84 -6.26 15.65
N LYS A 42 -0.95 -6.83 14.44
CA LYS A 42 -0.55 -8.20 14.12
C LYS A 42 0.77 -8.26 13.36
N THR A 43 1.36 -7.13 12.98
CA THR A 43 2.55 -7.05 12.13
C THR A 43 3.79 -6.72 12.95
N ASP A 44 4.84 -7.53 12.83
CA ASP A 44 6.16 -7.23 13.38
C ASP A 44 6.82 -6.18 12.47
N VAL A 45 6.71 -4.90 12.85
CA VAL A 45 7.09 -3.77 11.98
C VAL A 45 8.61 -3.52 11.95
N VAL A 46 9.29 -3.85 13.05
CA VAL A 46 10.75 -3.86 13.14
C VAL A 46 11.18 -5.11 13.88
N MET A 47 12.16 -5.83 13.36
CA MET A 47 12.88 -6.88 14.08
C MET A 47 14.26 -6.36 14.48
N ILE A 48 14.51 -6.28 15.78
CA ILE A 48 15.78 -5.87 16.37
C ILE A 48 16.59 -7.14 16.62
N ARG A 49 17.69 -7.30 15.88
CA ARG A 49 18.52 -8.51 15.93
C ARG A 49 19.71 -8.32 16.89
N PRO A 50 20.26 -9.42 17.43
CA PRO A 50 21.39 -9.35 18.36
C PRO A 50 22.69 -8.85 17.71
N ASP A 51 22.81 -8.96 16.37
CA ASP A 51 23.93 -8.42 15.59
C ASP A 51 23.86 -6.90 15.37
N GLY A 52 22.90 -6.21 16.01
CA GLY A 52 22.70 -4.76 15.86
C GLY A 52 21.98 -4.36 14.56
N THR A 53 21.53 -5.32 13.75
CA THR A 53 20.77 -5.02 12.53
C THR A 53 19.25 -4.94 12.80
N TYR A 54 18.55 -4.19 11.97
CA TYR A 54 17.12 -3.95 12.05
C TYR A 54 16.44 -4.41 10.76
N ARG A 55 15.50 -5.35 10.85
CA ARG A 55 14.66 -5.72 9.69
C ARG A 55 13.36 -4.93 9.71
N LEU A 56 13.13 -4.11 8.70
CA LEU A 56 11.89 -3.35 8.56
C LEU A 56 10.82 -4.14 7.81
N ASN A 57 9.56 -4.03 8.20
CA ASN A 57 8.46 -4.69 7.50
C ASN A 57 7.13 -3.95 7.71
N THR A 58 6.49 -3.45 6.67
CA THR A 58 5.15 -2.84 6.81
C THR A 58 4.02 -3.87 6.83
N GLY A 59 4.27 -5.09 6.36
CA GLY A 59 3.22 -6.09 6.12
C GLY A 59 2.16 -5.57 5.14
N GLY A 60 2.58 -4.76 4.15
CA GLY A 60 1.69 -4.10 3.19
C GLY A 60 1.02 -2.81 3.70
N TRP A 61 1.21 -2.42 4.96
CA TRP A 61 0.56 -1.25 5.56
C TRP A 61 1.49 -0.03 5.67
N ARG A 62 1.70 0.69 4.57
CA ARG A 62 2.49 1.93 4.51
C ARG A 62 1.69 3.15 4.98
N THR A 63 1.42 3.20 6.29
CA THR A 63 0.68 4.30 6.92
C THR A 63 1.59 5.23 7.71
N VAL A 64 1.11 6.44 8.01
CA VAL A 64 1.82 7.38 8.90
C VAL A 64 2.11 6.74 10.26
N THR A 65 1.17 5.96 10.81
CA THR A 65 1.37 5.23 12.07
C THR A 65 2.49 4.21 11.95
N THR A 66 2.51 3.39 10.90
CA THR A 66 3.59 2.41 10.66
C THR A 66 4.95 3.09 10.58
N LYS A 67 5.05 4.19 9.82
CA LYS A 67 6.27 5.00 9.68
C LYS A 67 6.77 5.51 11.02
N ASN A 68 5.86 6.11 11.79
CA ASN A 68 6.17 6.64 13.11
C ASN A 68 6.66 5.53 14.07
N ARG A 69 6.07 4.33 14.03
CA ARG A 69 6.52 3.20 14.86
C ARG A 69 7.90 2.66 14.45
N MET A 70 8.22 2.67 13.16
CA MET A 70 9.57 2.31 12.70
C MET A 70 10.59 3.35 13.19
N ASN A 71 10.30 4.64 13.02
CA ASN A 71 11.21 5.73 13.41
C ASN A 71 11.42 5.84 14.93
N MET A 72 10.49 5.33 15.75
CA MET A 72 10.67 5.29 17.20
C MET A 72 11.85 4.39 17.64
N VAL A 73 12.24 3.42 16.82
CA VAL A 73 13.20 2.38 17.24
C VAL A 73 14.48 2.34 16.41
N LEU A 74 14.47 2.93 15.22
CA LEU A 74 15.63 3.01 14.35
C LEU A 74 16.78 3.84 14.96
N PRO A 75 18.03 3.63 14.50
CA PRO A 75 19.15 4.51 14.80
C PRO A 75 18.86 5.95 14.42
N ASP A 76 19.39 6.92 15.18
CA ASP A 76 19.09 8.34 14.95
C ASP A 76 19.69 8.83 13.61
N SER A 77 20.70 8.14 13.08
CA SER A 77 21.25 8.34 11.72
C SER A 77 20.32 7.87 10.60
N CYS A 78 19.23 7.18 10.91
CA CYS A 78 18.33 6.57 9.94
C CYS A 78 16.86 6.84 10.26
N CYS A 79 16.15 7.44 9.31
CA CYS A 79 14.70 7.57 9.39
C CYS A 79 14.02 6.99 8.15
N VAL A 80 12.80 6.50 8.33
CA VAL A 80 11.87 6.23 7.25
C VAL A 80 11.13 7.52 6.93
N SER A 81 11.33 8.02 5.71
CA SER A 81 10.70 9.23 5.20
C SER A 81 9.69 8.89 4.09
N GLN A 82 8.85 9.86 3.73
CA GLN A 82 7.90 9.70 2.64
C GLN A 82 7.90 10.96 1.76
N ILE A 83 8.17 10.78 0.46
CA ILE A 83 8.18 11.87 -0.52
C ILE A 83 7.28 11.45 -1.68
N ASN A 84 6.24 12.26 -1.99
CA ASN A 84 5.28 11.99 -3.07
C ASN A 84 4.62 10.59 -3.01
N GLY A 85 4.42 10.06 -1.80
CA GLY A 85 3.83 8.74 -1.58
C GLY A 85 4.84 7.58 -1.58
N LEU A 86 6.05 7.77 -2.10
CA LEU A 86 7.14 6.81 -2.04
C LEU A 86 7.81 6.85 -0.67
N TRP A 87 8.23 5.71 -0.16
CA TRP A 87 8.92 5.60 1.11
C TRP A 87 10.41 5.43 0.88
N PHE A 88 11.20 6.10 1.70
CA PHE A 88 12.65 6.06 1.63
C PHE A 88 13.22 5.83 3.04
N VAL A 89 14.45 5.35 3.11
CA VAL A 89 15.16 5.07 4.36
C VAL A 89 16.54 5.68 4.32
N GLY A 90 16.90 6.31 5.44
CA GLY A 90 18.23 6.86 5.65
C GLY A 90 18.50 8.17 4.90
N PRO A 91 19.71 8.73 5.08
CA PRO A 91 20.07 10.04 4.53
C PRO A 91 20.17 10.05 3.00
N GLU A 92 20.51 8.90 2.40
CA GLU A 92 20.65 8.74 0.95
C GLU A 92 19.29 8.61 0.23
N ASN A 93 18.16 8.68 0.96
CA ASN A 93 16.83 8.39 0.45
C ASN A 93 16.78 7.06 -0.31
N THR A 94 17.32 6.01 0.30
CA THR A 94 17.28 4.66 -0.27
C THR A 94 15.83 4.18 -0.33
N PRO A 95 15.30 3.76 -1.49
CA PRO A 95 13.91 3.34 -1.58
C PRO A 95 13.58 2.19 -0.63
N TYR A 96 12.48 2.33 0.11
CA TYR A 96 12.04 1.36 1.09
C TYR A 96 11.55 0.08 0.42
N SER A 97 11.88 -1.07 1.00
CA SER A 97 11.26 -2.34 0.66
C SER A 97 10.98 -3.17 1.92
N ASP A 98 9.84 -3.87 1.95
CA ASP A 98 9.54 -4.80 3.04
C ASP A 98 10.65 -5.84 3.17
N ARG A 99 11.02 -6.14 4.42
CA ARG A 99 12.11 -7.04 4.83
C ARG A 99 13.52 -6.51 4.56
N MET A 100 13.70 -5.24 4.21
CA MET A 100 15.04 -4.65 4.12
C MET A 100 15.74 -4.64 5.49
N LEU A 101 17.06 -4.77 5.47
CA LEU A 101 17.92 -4.72 6.65
C LEU A 101 18.59 -3.35 6.74
N ILE A 102 18.65 -2.82 7.96
CA ILE A 102 19.36 -1.60 8.30
C ILE A 102 20.48 -1.98 9.27
N GLY A 103 21.69 -1.51 9.00
CA GLY A 103 22.84 -1.67 9.89
C GLY A 103 22.71 -0.83 11.15
N SER A 104 23.57 -1.11 12.13
CA SER A 104 23.68 -0.30 13.35
C SER A 104 24.13 1.14 13.06
N ASP A 105 24.82 1.37 11.94
CA ASP A 105 25.21 2.68 11.42
C ASP A 105 24.03 3.45 10.77
N GLY A 106 22.88 2.80 10.59
CA GLY A 106 21.71 3.36 9.94
C GLY A 106 21.69 3.23 8.42
N LYS A 107 22.69 2.56 7.81
CA LYS A 107 22.71 2.33 6.37
C LYS A 107 21.89 1.11 5.99
N ALA A 108 21.27 1.16 4.81
CA ALA A 108 20.52 0.02 4.30
C ALA A 108 21.48 -1.05 3.74
N ILE A 109 21.36 -2.28 4.24
CA ILE A 109 22.20 -3.42 3.83
C ILE A 109 21.56 -4.12 2.64
N GLY A 110 22.31 -4.26 1.54
CA GLY A 110 21.85 -4.96 0.34
C GLY A 110 20.70 -4.27 -0.39
N ALA A 111 20.49 -2.97 -0.14
CA ALA A 111 19.47 -2.22 -0.84
C ALA A 111 19.83 -2.14 -2.32
N LYS A 112 18.96 -2.68 -3.17
CA LYS A 112 19.05 -2.43 -4.61
C LYS A 112 18.79 -0.96 -4.84
N HIS A 113 19.68 -0.30 -5.57
CA HIS A 113 19.39 1.01 -6.12
C HIS A 113 18.20 0.84 -7.08
N LEU A 114 16.99 1.21 -6.65
CA LEU A 114 15.75 1.03 -7.43
C LEU A 114 15.63 2.06 -8.60
N GLY A 115 16.77 2.48 -9.16
CA GLY A 115 16.88 3.41 -10.27
C GLY A 115 16.12 4.72 -10.07
N ASP A 116 15.61 5.29 -11.16
CA ASP A 116 14.73 6.44 -11.16
C ASP A 116 13.30 6.07 -10.68
N LEU A 117 13.13 5.48 -9.49
CA LEU A 117 11.81 5.16 -8.93
C LEU A 117 10.82 6.34 -8.98
N PRO A 118 11.24 7.60 -8.74
CA PRO A 118 10.37 8.77 -8.97
C PRO A 118 9.91 8.92 -10.43
N LYS A 119 10.77 8.64 -11.42
CA LYS A 119 10.43 8.69 -12.85
C LYS A 119 9.44 7.58 -13.21
N ILE A 120 9.68 6.36 -12.75
CA ILE A 120 8.75 5.24 -12.94
C ILE A 120 7.38 5.58 -12.33
N LYS A 121 7.37 6.14 -11.12
CA LYS A 121 6.12 6.58 -10.50
C LYS A 121 5.41 7.65 -11.33
N ARG A 122 6.11 8.63 -11.91
CA ARG A 122 5.49 9.64 -12.78
C ARG A 122 4.85 8.99 -14.02
N ILE A 123 5.48 7.97 -14.60
CA ILE A 123 4.92 7.21 -15.73
C ILE A 123 3.63 6.51 -15.29
N VAL A 124 3.67 5.79 -14.16
CA VAL A 124 2.48 5.14 -13.56
C VAL A 124 1.38 6.16 -13.26
N ASP A 125 1.72 7.31 -12.67
CA ASP A 125 0.79 8.39 -12.38
C ASP A 125 0.09 8.90 -13.65
N ARG A 126 0.85 9.10 -14.73
CA ARG A 126 0.34 9.55 -16.04
C ARG A 126 -0.59 8.51 -16.65
N ARG A 127 -0.17 7.24 -16.74
CA ARG A 127 -0.95 6.13 -17.31
C ARG A 127 -2.27 5.94 -16.55
N ILE A 128 -2.23 5.92 -15.22
CA ILE A 128 -3.45 5.85 -14.39
C ILE A 128 -4.36 7.05 -14.65
N SER A 129 -3.80 8.26 -14.77
CA SER A 129 -4.61 9.46 -15.01
C SER A 129 -5.26 9.45 -16.39
N GLN A 130 -4.55 8.97 -17.42
CA GLN A 130 -5.09 8.76 -18.76
C GLN A 130 -6.21 7.72 -18.74
N PHE A 131 -5.97 6.56 -18.12
CA PHE A 131 -6.97 5.51 -17.94
C PHE A 131 -8.25 6.05 -17.27
N ILE A 132 -8.10 6.76 -16.14
CA ILE A 132 -9.23 7.36 -15.42
C ILE A 132 -9.99 8.33 -16.34
N LYS A 133 -9.30 9.19 -17.10
CA LYS A 133 -9.94 10.14 -18.02
C LYS A 133 -10.74 9.42 -19.12
N LEU A 134 -10.17 8.39 -19.74
CA LEU A 134 -10.83 7.61 -20.79
C LEU A 134 -12.06 6.88 -20.23
N LEU A 135 -11.93 6.24 -19.06
CA LEU A 135 -13.04 5.59 -18.39
C LEU A 135 -14.15 6.60 -18.03
N THR A 136 -13.77 7.78 -17.55
CA THR A 136 -14.74 8.86 -17.26
C THR A 136 -15.51 9.24 -18.52
N LYS A 137 -14.81 9.51 -19.62
CA LYS A 137 -15.42 9.87 -20.91
C LYS A 137 -16.33 8.76 -21.43
N PHE A 138 -15.93 7.51 -21.26
CA PHE A 138 -16.74 6.36 -21.66
C PHE A 138 -18.04 6.25 -20.86
N CYS A 139 -18.01 6.50 -19.55
CA CYS A 139 -19.20 6.45 -18.69
C CYS A 139 -20.12 7.68 -18.83
N GLN A 140 -19.64 8.79 -19.37
CA GLN A 140 -20.46 10.00 -19.55
C GLN A 140 -21.66 9.73 -20.46
N GLY A 141 -22.86 10.08 -19.98
CA GLY A 141 -24.12 9.94 -20.73
C GLY A 141 -24.64 8.50 -20.83
N ARG A 142 -23.99 7.53 -20.17
CA ARG A 142 -24.49 6.15 -20.09
C ARG A 142 -25.29 5.94 -18.81
N ASP A 143 -26.43 5.28 -18.92
CA ASP A 143 -27.17 4.80 -17.75
C ASP A 143 -26.30 3.79 -16.99
N MET A 144 -26.07 4.04 -15.70
CA MET A 144 -25.28 3.19 -14.81
C MET A 144 -26.17 2.28 -13.94
N GLY A 145 -27.48 2.33 -14.15
CA GLY A 145 -28.49 1.62 -13.38
C GLY A 145 -28.90 2.37 -12.12
N THR A 146 -29.78 1.73 -11.36
CA THR A 146 -30.30 2.21 -10.07
C THR A 146 -29.28 2.09 -8.91
N TRP A 147 -29.44 2.92 -7.88
CA TRP A 147 -28.57 2.93 -6.71
C TRP A 147 -29.41 2.81 -5.44
N ASP A 148 -29.00 1.95 -4.51
CA ASP A 148 -29.61 1.76 -3.20
C ASP A 148 -28.89 2.58 -2.13
N SER A 149 -29.63 3.23 -1.24
CA SER A 149 -29.06 3.92 -0.09
C SER A 149 -28.77 2.97 1.08
N TYR A 150 -27.53 2.99 1.58
CA TYR A 150 -27.03 2.29 2.76
C TYR A 150 -26.44 3.29 3.78
N GLY A 151 -27.31 4.03 4.46
CA GLY A 151 -26.89 5.12 5.34
C GLY A 151 -26.45 6.34 4.53
N LYS A 152 -25.23 6.87 4.77
CA LYS A 152 -24.66 8.00 3.99
C LYS A 152 -24.06 7.58 2.64
N ARG A 153 -24.40 6.39 2.17
CA ARG A 153 -23.69 5.65 1.12
C ARG A 153 -24.72 5.20 0.08
N THR A 154 -24.52 5.41 -1.21
CA THR A 154 -25.32 4.84 -2.30
C THR A 154 -24.60 3.69 -3.02
N VAL A 155 -25.08 2.44 -2.93
CA VAL A 155 -24.53 1.28 -3.62
C VAL A 155 -25.23 1.01 -4.96
N PRO A 156 -24.59 0.48 -6.01
CA PRO A 156 -25.37 -0.03 -7.13
C PRO A 156 -26.30 -1.13 -6.64
N HIS A 157 -27.57 -1.06 -7.03
CA HIS A 157 -28.51 -2.14 -6.73
C HIS A 157 -27.97 -3.46 -7.30
N ASN A 158 -28.28 -4.58 -6.64
CA ASN A 158 -27.68 -5.90 -6.99
C ASN A 158 -27.90 -6.29 -8.46
N SER A 159 -29.03 -5.88 -9.06
CA SER A 159 -29.33 -6.05 -10.50
C SER A 159 -28.29 -5.41 -11.41
N ASN A 160 -27.63 -4.34 -10.96
CA ASN A 160 -26.73 -3.53 -11.77
C ASN A 160 -25.31 -4.08 -11.80
N LYS A 161 -24.98 -5.08 -10.98
CA LYS A 161 -23.69 -5.80 -11.06
C LYS A 161 -23.46 -6.38 -12.45
N THR A 162 -24.50 -6.95 -13.06
CA THR A 162 -24.45 -7.48 -14.43
C THR A 162 -24.27 -6.36 -15.44
N HIS A 163 -24.94 -5.22 -15.24
CA HIS A 163 -24.85 -4.05 -16.10
C HIS A 163 -23.46 -3.41 -16.08
N LEU A 164 -22.91 -3.17 -14.89
CA LEU A 164 -21.54 -2.67 -14.69
C LEU A 164 -20.50 -3.61 -15.31
N ARG A 165 -20.72 -4.93 -15.22
CA ARG A 165 -19.85 -5.93 -15.86
C ARG A 165 -19.92 -5.84 -17.39
N LYS A 166 -21.11 -5.66 -17.98
CA LYS A 166 -21.27 -5.46 -19.43
C LYS A 166 -20.58 -4.17 -19.87
N LEU A 167 -20.87 -3.07 -19.18
CA LEU A 167 -20.27 -1.75 -19.43
C LEU A 167 -18.74 -1.82 -19.41
N TRP A 168 -18.18 -2.62 -18.51
CA TRP A 168 -16.74 -2.90 -18.45
C TRP A 168 -16.18 -3.69 -19.62
N ILE A 169 -16.83 -4.80 -20.00
CA ILE A 169 -16.43 -5.60 -21.17
C ILE A 169 -16.45 -4.71 -22.41
N THR A 170 -17.49 -3.90 -22.55
CA THR A 170 -17.60 -2.91 -23.63
C THR A 170 -16.48 -1.88 -23.53
N ALA A 171 -16.19 -1.30 -22.36
CA ALA A 171 -15.08 -0.34 -22.19
C ALA A 171 -13.74 -0.94 -22.65
N ARG A 172 -13.49 -2.21 -22.33
CA ARG A 172 -12.28 -2.94 -22.74
C ARG A 172 -12.21 -3.21 -24.23
N GLN A 173 -13.33 -3.58 -24.85
CA GLN A 173 -13.38 -3.87 -26.29
C GLN A 173 -13.38 -2.60 -27.15
N THR A 174 -13.85 -1.48 -26.61
CA THR A 174 -14.08 -0.25 -27.40
C THR A 174 -12.91 0.72 -27.38
N VAL A 175 -11.99 0.60 -26.40
CA VAL A 175 -10.94 1.61 -26.19
C VAL A 175 -9.56 1.03 -26.43
N SER A 176 -8.65 1.86 -26.95
CA SER A 176 -7.29 1.49 -27.39
C SER A 176 -6.43 0.78 -26.32
N ILE A 177 -5.29 0.25 -26.77
CA ILE A 177 -4.22 -0.39 -25.98
C ILE A 177 -3.92 0.33 -24.64
N ASP A 178 -4.03 1.66 -24.59
CA ASP A 178 -3.80 2.46 -23.38
C ASP A 178 -4.76 2.13 -22.21
N ILE A 179 -5.95 1.57 -22.48
CA ILE A 179 -6.88 1.11 -21.44
C ILE A 179 -6.48 -0.27 -20.88
N ASP A 180 -5.92 -1.17 -21.68
CA ASP A 180 -5.45 -2.48 -21.21
C ASP A 180 -4.28 -2.33 -20.23
N ASP A 181 -3.38 -1.37 -20.47
CA ASP A 181 -2.37 -0.95 -19.49
C ASP A 181 -3.00 -0.45 -18.19
N GLY A 182 -4.04 0.39 -18.29
CA GLY A 182 -4.81 0.86 -17.15
C GLY A 182 -5.41 -0.29 -16.32
N PHE A 183 -5.99 -1.29 -16.99
CA PHE A 183 -6.54 -2.48 -16.35
C PHE A 183 -5.47 -3.32 -15.68
N ARG A 184 -4.33 -3.51 -16.35
CA ARG A 184 -3.18 -4.19 -15.76
C ARG A 184 -2.73 -3.48 -14.49
N LEU A 185 -2.63 -2.16 -14.50
CA LEU A 185 -2.26 -1.37 -13.31
C LEU A 185 -3.27 -1.52 -12.15
N VAL A 186 -4.58 -1.57 -12.43
CA VAL A 186 -5.59 -1.83 -11.38
C VAL A 186 -5.50 -3.26 -10.84
N HIS A 187 -5.28 -4.24 -11.72
CA HIS A 187 -5.05 -5.63 -11.31
C HIS A 187 -3.79 -5.77 -10.43
N LEU A 188 -2.76 -4.98 -10.69
CA LEU A 188 -1.55 -4.99 -9.84
C LEU A 188 -1.78 -4.32 -8.50
N ALA A 189 -2.50 -3.19 -8.46
CA ALA A 189 -2.93 -2.55 -7.22
C ALA A 189 -3.73 -3.49 -6.30
N THR A 190 -4.38 -4.48 -6.91
CA THR A 190 -5.16 -5.52 -6.23
C THR A 190 -4.28 -6.56 -5.60
N LEU A 191 -3.38 -7.14 -6.39
CA LEU A 191 -2.45 -8.17 -5.93
C LEU A 191 -1.60 -7.61 -4.77
N ALA A 192 -1.24 -6.33 -4.84
CA ALA A 192 -0.58 -5.59 -3.77
C ALA A 192 -1.29 -5.66 -2.41
N ARG A 193 -2.61 -5.84 -2.40
CA ARG A 193 -3.43 -5.94 -1.18
C ARG A 193 -3.56 -7.38 -0.65
N GLY A 194 -2.94 -8.35 -1.34
CA GLY A 194 -3.09 -9.77 -1.04
C GLY A 194 -4.41 -10.35 -1.53
N HIS A 195 -5.15 -9.63 -2.38
CA HIS A 195 -6.34 -10.16 -3.03
C HIS A 195 -5.93 -10.90 -4.29
N CYS A 196 -6.14 -12.21 -4.34
CA CYS A 196 -5.84 -13.05 -5.50
C CYS A 196 -6.90 -12.96 -6.60
N ASN A 197 -8.12 -12.50 -6.26
CA ASN A 197 -9.23 -12.47 -7.18
C ASN A 197 -9.48 -11.04 -7.75
N PRO A 198 -9.15 -10.77 -9.02
CA PRO A 198 -9.46 -9.50 -9.67
C PRO A 198 -10.96 -9.12 -9.61
N LYS A 199 -11.86 -10.09 -9.50
CA LYS A 199 -13.31 -9.83 -9.35
C LYS A 199 -13.63 -9.14 -8.02
N PHE A 200 -12.92 -9.51 -6.94
CA PHE A 200 -13.11 -8.95 -5.59
C PHE A 200 -12.70 -7.48 -5.49
N VAL A 201 -11.85 -7.04 -6.41
CA VAL A 201 -11.39 -5.65 -6.55
C VAL A 201 -12.48 -4.81 -7.09
N TRP A 202 -13.20 -5.32 -8.09
CA TRP A 202 -14.31 -4.64 -8.69
C TRP A 202 -15.46 -4.58 -7.71
N ASP A 203 -15.74 -5.68 -7.01
CA ASP A 203 -16.71 -5.67 -5.92
C ASP A 203 -16.30 -4.70 -4.81
N ASN A 204 -15.00 -4.61 -4.44
CA ASN A 204 -14.51 -3.61 -3.48
C ASN A 204 -14.50 -2.19 -4.02
N MET A 205 -14.14 -1.98 -5.28
CA MET A 205 -14.07 -0.67 -5.90
C MET A 205 -15.47 -0.13 -6.03
N ILE A 206 -16.42 -0.96 -6.46
CA ILE A 206 -17.86 -0.74 -6.45
C ILE A 206 -18.33 -0.49 -5.02
N GLN A 207 -18.01 -1.33 -4.02
CA GLN A 207 -18.44 -1.16 -2.62
C GLN A 207 -17.87 0.08 -1.92
N ILE A 208 -16.59 0.39 -2.11
CA ILE A 208 -15.96 1.63 -1.62
C ILE A 208 -16.58 2.81 -2.38
N ALA A 209 -16.88 2.58 -3.65
CA ALA A 209 -17.65 3.49 -4.44
C ALA A 209 -19.07 3.73 -3.92
N CYS A 210 -19.61 2.82 -3.14
CA CYS A 210 -20.98 3.00 -2.75
C CYS A 210 -21.19 4.11 -1.71
N SER A 211 -20.23 4.98 -1.41
CA SER A 211 -20.18 5.75 -0.17
C SER A 211 -20.41 7.25 -0.26
N ASN A 212 -20.57 7.84 -1.46
CA ASN A 212 -20.62 9.31 -1.62
C ASN A 212 -21.51 9.80 -2.80
N ASP A 213 -22.83 9.63 -2.73
CA ASP A 213 -23.93 10.47 -3.31
C ASP A 213 -23.79 11.29 -4.65
N ARG A 214 -22.89 10.99 -5.60
CA ARG A 214 -22.77 11.72 -6.89
C ARG A 214 -22.38 10.86 -8.11
N GLU A 215 -23.35 10.30 -8.82
CA GLU A 215 -23.25 9.24 -9.84
C GLU A 215 -22.03 9.20 -10.80
N SER A 216 -21.52 10.31 -11.34
CA SER A 216 -20.45 10.28 -12.37
C SER A 216 -19.03 10.55 -11.85
N HIS A 217 -18.87 11.45 -10.87
CA HIS A 217 -17.59 11.72 -10.20
C HIS A 217 -17.17 10.60 -9.24
N PHE A 218 -18.15 9.81 -8.84
CA PHE A 218 -18.10 8.83 -7.78
C PHE A 218 -17.14 7.66 -8.13
N ILE A 219 -17.30 6.96 -9.26
CA ILE A 219 -16.38 5.88 -9.70
C ILE A 219 -14.95 6.41 -9.89
N VAL A 220 -14.85 7.60 -10.47
CA VAL A 220 -13.59 8.27 -10.80
C VAL A 220 -12.80 8.61 -9.54
N ASP A 221 -13.44 9.23 -8.57
CA ASP A 221 -12.79 9.62 -7.32
C ASP A 221 -12.43 8.42 -6.45
N ASN A 222 -13.18 7.31 -6.56
CA ASN A 222 -12.85 6.08 -5.87
C ASN A 222 -11.71 5.33 -6.53
N LEU A 223 -11.67 5.30 -7.85
CA LEU A 223 -10.50 4.82 -8.58
C LEU A 223 -9.27 5.69 -8.29
N ARG A 224 -9.41 7.03 -8.23
CA ARG A 224 -8.33 7.93 -7.81
C ARG A 224 -7.87 7.62 -6.38
N SER A 225 -8.80 7.51 -5.44
CA SER A 225 -8.51 7.23 -4.02
C SER A 225 -7.87 5.85 -3.84
N PHE A 226 -8.42 4.84 -4.53
CA PHE A 226 -7.88 3.49 -4.58
C PHE A 226 -6.45 3.53 -5.11
N MET A 227 -6.23 4.10 -6.29
CA MET A 227 -4.90 4.13 -6.91
C MET A 227 -3.91 4.98 -6.12
N ARG A 228 -4.31 6.11 -5.50
CA ARG A 228 -3.43 7.05 -4.78
C ARG A 228 -2.45 6.37 -3.84
N THR A 229 -2.91 5.37 -3.08
CA THR A 229 -2.07 4.65 -2.11
C THR A 229 -1.31 3.46 -2.70
N ARG A 230 -1.59 3.08 -3.96
CA ARG A 230 -1.00 1.91 -4.64
C ARG A 230 -0.03 2.27 -5.76
N LYS A 231 -0.09 3.48 -6.33
CA LYS A 231 0.89 3.94 -7.34
C LYS A 231 2.35 3.76 -6.90
N PRO A 232 2.73 4.07 -5.64
CA PRO A 232 4.06 3.80 -5.13
C PRO A 232 4.46 2.32 -5.23
N PHE A 233 3.56 1.42 -4.85
CA PHE A 233 3.80 -0.02 -4.87
C PHE A 233 3.96 -0.56 -6.30
N ILE A 234 3.10 -0.11 -7.22
CA ILE A 234 3.20 -0.48 -8.64
C ILE A 234 4.54 -0.02 -9.22
N ALA A 235 4.96 1.21 -8.91
CA ALA A 235 6.24 1.73 -9.37
C ALA A 235 7.42 0.89 -8.85
N GLU A 236 7.35 0.41 -7.61
CA GLU A 236 8.35 -0.49 -7.05
C GLU A 236 8.37 -1.86 -7.73
N MET A 237 7.20 -2.45 -8.00
CA MET A 237 7.13 -3.73 -8.73
C MET A 237 7.74 -3.61 -10.13
N ILE A 238 7.44 -2.53 -10.86
CA ILE A 238 8.02 -2.26 -12.18
C ILE A 238 9.54 -2.06 -12.06
N SER A 239 10.00 -1.30 -11.06
CA SER A 239 11.43 -1.07 -10.84
C SER A 239 12.19 -2.37 -10.53
N LYS A 240 11.55 -3.31 -9.83
CA LYS A 240 12.10 -4.65 -9.55
C LYS A 240 12.10 -5.59 -10.77
N LYS A 241 11.60 -5.14 -11.93
CA LYS A 241 11.34 -5.98 -13.12
C LYS A 241 10.41 -7.17 -12.81
N GLU A 242 9.62 -7.07 -11.75
CA GLU A 242 8.50 -7.99 -11.51
C GLU A 242 7.36 -7.72 -12.52
N LEU A 243 7.45 -6.60 -13.24
CA LEU A 243 6.52 -6.15 -14.26
C LEU A 243 7.25 -5.43 -15.39
N GLU A 244 6.83 -5.70 -16.62
CA GLU A 244 7.18 -4.92 -17.80
C GLU A 244 6.02 -4.00 -18.15
N LEU A 245 6.31 -2.70 -18.30
CA LEU A 245 5.38 -1.76 -18.93
C LEU A 245 5.43 -2.04 -20.44
N CYS A 246 4.26 -2.21 -21.06
CA CYS A 246 4.14 -2.30 -22.51
C CYS A 246 4.25 -0.91 -23.16
#